data_AF-A0A1A9Z2T7-F1
#
_entry.id   AF-A0A1A9Z2T7-F1
#
_cell.length_a   1.000
_cell.length_b   1.000
_cell.length_c   1.000
_cell.angle_alpha   90.00
_cell.angle_beta   90.00
_cell.angle_gamma   90.00
#
_symmetry.space_group_name_H-M   'P 1'
#
loop_
_entity.id
_entity.type
_entity.pdbx_description
1 polymer ?
#
loop_
_entity_poly.entity_id
_entity_poly.type
_entity_poly.pdbx_seq_one_letter_code
_entity_poly.pdbx_strand_id
1 'polypeptide(L)'
;MLLLLIGVILKISRSCAVDIANCPYEETVNLSNYASQENGSIFYQNIEITKAWQGYYDYEQYFNGVNVNVAMHLRGCVCKFKKCVKLCCQRSELINGNGQCITNIGANSSHSSDFIMITQTNGEFKKVDIFNHFIWQMGRPCNRVAQFHSTAQSNWSLLENGTLKIRRTEQSMYYTTRDYCLSQVYDDHGNEYTYEPFSCVILNPSWDVFIKKYAMLISIIFFIPTVLIYLGFKELHGNLGGKLLISYLISLTMSYSVICYINFTTGAISAPACLILGYAGYFFVRAAFFWLSILSFDIWRNIKENLQTGIKSHNKLYWLYSLLVWGVALLCTMLTALAEWSKIDSCWKPGIGTKHCWLDGKQKISSLQSL
;
A
#
# COMPACT_ATOMS: atom_id res chain seq x y z
N MET A 1 16.89 -19.06 -21.65
CA MET A 1 15.69 -18.48 -21.00
C MET A 1 14.97 -19.51 -20.09
N LEU A 2 14.66 -20.72 -20.58
CA LEU A 2 14.04 -21.79 -19.77
C LEU A 2 14.95 -22.30 -18.62
N LEU A 3 16.27 -22.37 -18.84
CA LEU A 3 17.25 -22.79 -17.82
C LEU A 3 17.50 -21.74 -16.73
N LEU A 4 17.28 -20.45 -17.03
CA LEU A 4 17.31 -19.36 -16.03
C LEU A 4 16.07 -19.40 -15.13
N LEU A 5 14.92 -19.78 -15.68
CA LEU A 5 13.68 -19.99 -14.91
C LEU A 5 13.81 -21.15 -13.91
N ILE A 6 14.41 -22.27 -14.32
CA ILE A 6 14.62 -23.44 -13.44
C ILE A 6 15.66 -23.12 -12.34
N GLY A 7 16.72 -22.36 -12.67
CA GLY A 7 17.71 -21.90 -11.69
C GLY A 7 17.16 -20.90 -10.65
N VAL A 8 16.16 -20.10 -11.02
CA VAL A 8 15.45 -19.20 -10.09
C VAL A 8 14.50 -19.99 -9.19
N ILE A 9 13.81 -21.01 -9.72
CA ILE A 9 12.86 -21.83 -8.94
C ILE A 9 13.56 -22.65 -7.86
N LEU A 10 14.80 -23.12 -8.09
CA LEU A 10 15.54 -23.96 -7.12
C LEU A 10 16.26 -23.20 -5.99
N LYS A 11 16.35 -21.86 -6.04
CA LYS A 11 16.96 -21.05 -4.96
C LYS A 11 15.96 -20.49 -3.93
N ILE A 12 14.67 -20.79 -4.07
CA ILE A 12 13.60 -20.20 -3.25
C ILE A 12 13.14 -21.20 -2.16
N SER A 13 14.06 -21.67 -1.33
CA SER A 13 13.72 -22.21 -0.01
C SER A 13 14.22 -21.27 1.07
N ARG A 14 13.82 -20.01 1.00
CA ARG A 14 14.01 -19.08 2.12
C ARG A 14 12.68 -18.99 2.85
N SER A 15 12.68 -19.27 4.15
CA SER A 15 11.52 -19.04 5.02
C SER A 15 11.06 -17.60 4.83
N CYS A 16 9.89 -17.39 4.21
CA CYS A 16 9.31 -16.07 4.10
C CYS A 16 9.00 -15.53 5.50
N ALA A 17 9.13 -14.21 5.68
CA ALA A 17 8.34 -13.52 6.69
C ALA A 17 6.86 -13.84 6.42
N VAL A 18 6.20 -14.52 7.36
CA VAL A 18 4.79 -14.88 7.24
C VAL A 18 3.98 -13.81 7.94
N ASP A 19 3.49 -12.87 7.15
CA ASP A 19 2.49 -11.91 7.61
C ASP A 19 1.24 -12.65 8.08
N ILE A 20 0.57 -12.10 9.09
CA ILE A 20 -0.66 -12.68 9.63
C ILE A 20 -1.78 -12.52 8.59
N ALA A 21 -2.33 -13.65 8.12
CA ALA A 21 -3.42 -13.64 7.15
C ALA A 21 -4.64 -12.87 7.69
N ASN A 22 -5.24 -12.02 6.84
CA ASN A 22 -6.41 -11.19 7.18
C ASN A 22 -6.22 -10.27 8.41
N CYS A 23 -4.99 -9.83 8.70
CA CYS A 23 -4.73 -8.78 9.67
C CYS A 23 -3.95 -7.61 9.02
N PRO A 24 -4.53 -6.40 8.96
CA PRO A 24 -3.79 -5.20 8.56
C PRO A 24 -2.62 -4.91 9.51
N TYR A 25 -1.54 -4.29 9.01
CA TYR A 25 -0.34 -4.04 9.84
C TYR A 25 -0.66 -3.12 11.03
N GLU A 26 -1.50 -2.13 10.80
CA GLU A 26 -2.02 -1.19 11.80
C GLU A 26 -2.79 -1.86 12.96
N GLU A 27 -3.27 -3.09 12.74
CA GLU A 27 -3.94 -3.91 13.76
C GLU A 27 -2.98 -4.85 14.52
N THR A 28 -1.69 -4.82 14.18
CA THR A 28 -0.66 -5.66 14.81
C THR A 28 0.22 -4.90 15.79
N VAL A 29 0.70 -5.57 16.82
CA VAL A 29 1.69 -5.05 17.78
C VAL A 29 2.98 -5.85 17.72
N ASN A 30 4.11 -5.23 18.06
CA ASN A 30 5.38 -5.94 18.19
C ASN A 30 5.37 -6.79 19.48
N LEU A 31 5.62 -8.08 19.33
CA LEU A 31 5.64 -9.06 20.42
C LEU A 31 7.05 -9.57 20.75
N SER A 32 8.09 -9.03 20.11
CA SER A 32 9.45 -9.59 20.19
C SER A 32 10.04 -9.57 21.60
N ASN A 33 9.58 -8.66 22.45
CA ASN A 33 10.04 -8.52 23.85
C ASN A 33 9.12 -9.24 24.85
N TYR A 34 8.14 -10.02 24.38
CA TYR A 34 7.18 -10.72 25.25
C TYR A 34 7.52 -12.21 25.33
N ALA A 35 7.39 -12.78 26.53
CA ALA A 35 7.65 -14.19 26.75
C ALA A 35 6.52 -15.06 26.18
N SER A 36 6.91 -16.12 25.47
CA SER A 36 5.99 -17.17 25.01
C SER A 36 5.65 -18.12 26.16
N GLN A 37 4.38 -18.48 26.25
CA GLN A 37 3.88 -19.52 27.14
C GLN A 37 4.27 -20.92 26.63
N GLU A 38 4.07 -21.97 27.42
CA GLU A 38 4.39 -23.36 27.03
C GLU A 38 3.59 -23.82 25.79
N ASN A 39 2.33 -23.39 25.67
CA ASN A 39 1.50 -23.61 24.48
C ASN A 39 1.92 -22.74 23.26
N GLY A 40 2.88 -21.83 23.46
CA GLY A 40 3.41 -20.86 22.51
C GLY A 40 2.47 -19.70 22.18
N SER A 41 1.46 -19.44 23.00
CA SER A 41 0.74 -18.17 23.01
C SER A 41 1.58 -17.08 23.69
N ILE A 42 1.25 -15.82 23.42
CA ILE A 42 1.90 -14.66 24.04
C ILE A 42 0.81 -13.79 24.65
N PHE A 43 1.01 -13.34 25.89
CA PHE A 43 0.09 -12.39 26.53
C PHE A 43 0.53 -10.95 26.29
N TYR A 44 -0.38 -10.13 25.76
CA TYR A 44 -0.18 -8.69 25.59
C TYR A 44 -1.36 -7.95 26.24
N GLN A 45 -1.09 -7.11 27.25
CA GLN A 45 -2.13 -6.36 27.99
C GLN A 45 -3.33 -7.23 28.40
N ASN A 46 -3.05 -8.41 29.00
CA ASN A 46 -4.03 -9.43 29.42
C ASN A 46 -4.84 -10.10 28.29
N ILE A 47 -4.43 -9.95 27.02
CA ILE A 47 -5.01 -10.69 25.88
C ILE A 47 -4.05 -11.82 25.48
N GLU A 48 -4.57 -13.04 25.42
CA GLU A 48 -3.84 -14.20 24.91
C GLU A 48 -3.83 -14.20 23.37
N ILE A 49 -2.64 -14.15 22.78
CA ILE A 49 -2.42 -14.20 21.34
C ILE A 49 -1.89 -15.58 20.99
N THR A 50 -2.75 -16.46 20.49
CA THR A 50 -2.35 -17.79 20.01
C THR A 50 -1.46 -17.69 18.77
N LYS A 51 -0.67 -18.73 18.47
CA LYS A 51 0.22 -18.78 17.28
C LYS A 51 -0.47 -18.43 15.95
N ALA A 52 -1.76 -18.74 15.80
CA ALA A 52 -2.53 -18.42 14.58
C ALA A 52 -2.66 -16.90 14.32
N TRP A 53 -2.50 -16.08 15.35
CA TRP A 53 -2.57 -14.61 15.28
C TRP A 53 -1.20 -13.97 15.46
N GLN A 54 -0.13 -14.73 15.29
CA GLN A 54 1.26 -14.27 15.32
C GLN A 54 1.89 -14.43 13.95
N GLY A 55 2.83 -13.55 13.61
CA GLY A 55 3.55 -13.59 12.34
C GLY A 55 4.88 -12.85 12.43
N TYR A 56 5.83 -13.25 11.59
CA TYR A 56 7.14 -12.61 11.51
C TYR A 56 7.13 -11.59 10.39
N TYR A 57 7.60 -10.38 10.69
CA TYR A 57 7.67 -9.25 9.78
C TYR A 57 9.12 -8.77 9.67
N ASP A 58 9.55 -8.41 8.47
CA ASP A 58 10.86 -7.81 8.16
C ASP A 58 10.76 -6.33 7.76
N TYR A 59 9.60 -5.72 8.03
CA TYR A 59 9.33 -4.32 7.75
C TYR A 59 8.46 -3.69 8.84
N GLU A 60 8.59 -2.38 8.99
CA GLU A 60 7.66 -1.55 9.73
C GLU A 60 6.90 -0.63 8.79
N GLN A 61 5.60 -0.48 9.03
CA GLN A 61 4.76 0.42 8.24
C GLN A 61 4.47 1.72 8.99
N TYR A 62 4.78 2.85 8.35
CA TYR A 62 4.61 4.20 8.84
C TYR A 62 3.46 4.92 8.10
N PHE A 63 3.29 6.22 8.38
CA PHE A 63 2.29 7.09 7.76
C PHE A 63 2.12 6.86 6.24
N ASN A 64 0.87 6.86 5.75
CA ASN A 64 0.52 6.57 4.35
C ASN A 64 0.95 5.17 3.86
N GLY A 65 1.17 4.23 4.77
CA GLY A 65 1.50 2.86 4.42
C GLY A 65 2.94 2.69 3.91
N VAL A 66 3.86 3.61 4.19
CA VAL A 66 5.28 3.50 3.79
C VAL A 66 5.93 2.35 4.57
N ASN A 67 6.54 1.38 3.88
CA ASN A 67 7.26 0.29 4.53
C ASN A 67 8.74 0.65 4.65
N VAL A 68 9.32 0.44 5.82
CA VAL A 68 10.74 0.59 6.11
C VAL A 68 11.26 -0.78 6.51
N ASN A 69 12.32 -1.24 5.85
CA ASN A 69 12.92 -2.54 6.16
C ASN A 69 13.57 -2.49 7.54
N VAL A 70 13.32 -3.51 8.35
CA VAL A 70 13.89 -3.68 9.69
C VAL A 70 14.33 -5.13 9.88
N ALA A 71 15.01 -5.41 10.99
CA ALA A 71 15.28 -6.79 11.38
C ALA A 71 13.96 -7.58 11.56
N MET A 72 14.02 -8.86 11.20
CA MET A 72 12.88 -9.76 11.37
C MET A 72 12.43 -9.77 12.83
N HIS A 73 11.15 -9.53 13.06
CA HIS A 73 10.58 -9.38 14.39
C HIS A 73 9.18 -9.99 14.45
N LEU A 74 8.79 -10.47 15.64
CA LEU A 74 7.49 -11.10 15.85
C LEU A 74 6.44 -10.02 16.08
N ARG A 75 5.28 -10.16 15.43
CA ARG A 75 4.11 -9.33 15.65
C ARG A 75 2.86 -10.18 15.90
N GLY A 76 1.85 -9.59 16.51
CA GLY A 76 0.56 -10.25 16.76
C GLY A 76 -0.65 -9.36 16.48
N CYS A 77 -1.73 -9.95 15.97
CA CYS A 77 -2.96 -9.27 15.57
C CYS A 77 -3.89 -8.98 16.76
N VAL A 78 -3.50 -8.03 17.62
CA VAL A 78 -4.20 -7.78 18.89
C VAL A 78 -5.51 -7.01 18.69
N CYS A 79 -5.55 -6.09 17.72
CA CYS A 79 -6.68 -5.16 17.59
C CYS A 79 -7.98 -5.83 17.10
N LYS A 80 -7.87 -7.09 16.66
CA LYS A 80 -9.00 -7.95 16.33
C LYS A 80 -9.80 -8.38 17.56
N PHE A 81 -9.14 -8.57 18.69
CA PHE A 81 -9.76 -9.01 19.95
C PHE A 81 -10.32 -7.83 20.75
N LYS A 82 -9.58 -6.72 20.78
CA LYS A 82 -10.00 -5.48 21.43
C LYS A 82 -9.45 -4.30 20.64
N LYS A 83 -10.30 -3.31 20.34
CA LYS A 83 -9.95 -2.20 19.46
C LYS A 83 -8.77 -1.41 20.00
N CYS A 84 -7.93 -0.93 19.10
CA CYS A 84 -6.68 -0.27 19.46
C CYS A 84 -6.73 1.23 19.26
N VAL A 85 -5.90 1.92 20.04
CA VAL A 85 -5.48 3.30 19.82
C VAL A 85 -3.96 3.36 19.91
N LYS A 86 -3.35 4.37 19.29
CA LYS A 86 -1.90 4.58 19.35
C LYS A 86 -1.59 5.82 20.16
N LEU A 87 -0.68 5.72 21.11
CA LEU A 87 -0.17 6.82 21.93
C LEU A 87 1.20 7.26 21.42
N CYS A 88 1.40 8.57 21.28
CA CYS A 88 2.65 9.12 20.80
C CYS A 88 3.77 9.03 21.85
N CYS A 89 3.39 9.15 23.11
CA CYS A 89 4.24 9.20 24.30
C CYS A 89 3.66 8.31 25.40
N GLN A 90 4.43 8.05 26.45
CA GLN A 90 3.97 7.20 27.55
C GLN A 90 2.84 7.87 28.33
N ARG A 91 2.17 7.09 29.17
CA ARG A 91 1.21 7.66 30.13
C ARG A 91 1.93 8.71 30.99
N SER A 92 1.31 9.87 31.17
CA SER A 92 1.87 11.02 31.88
C SER A 92 3.04 11.74 31.18
N GLU A 93 3.29 11.46 29.91
CA GLU A 93 4.16 12.25 29.03
C GLU A 93 3.33 13.03 28.00
N LEU A 94 3.87 14.16 27.55
CA LEU A 94 3.27 14.99 26.50
C LEU A 94 4.27 15.32 25.39
N ILE A 95 3.75 15.61 24.20
CA ILE A 95 4.56 16.10 23.08
C ILE A 95 4.83 17.59 23.26
N ASN A 96 6.10 17.99 23.32
CA ASN A 96 6.50 19.39 23.28
C ASN A 96 6.45 19.97 21.86
N GLY A 97 6.63 21.30 21.71
CA GLY A 97 6.64 21.98 20.41
C GLY A 97 7.72 21.49 19.42
N ASN A 98 8.74 20.78 19.91
CA ASN A 98 9.79 20.16 19.09
C ASN A 98 9.45 18.72 18.68
N GLY A 99 8.26 18.22 19.03
CA GLY A 99 7.82 16.86 18.73
C GLY A 99 8.44 15.80 19.63
N GLN A 100 9.02 16.13 20.78
CA GLN A 100 9.63 15.18 21.72
C GLN A 100 8.69 14.87 22.89
N CYS A 101 8.75 13.64 23.39
CA CYS A 101 8.03 13.26 24.60
C CYS A 101 8.79 13.81 25.80
N ILE A 102 8.10 14.59 26.61
CA ILE A 102 8.62 15.10 27.88
C ILE A 102 7.70 14.65 28.99
N THR A 103 8.30 14.33 30.13
CA THR A 103 7.53 14.08 31.35
C THR A 103 6.84 15.36 31.78
N ASN A 104 5.63 15.23 32.31
CA ASN A 104 4.93 16.37 32.88
C ASN A 104 5.62 16.76 34.21
N ILE A 105 6.70 17.55 34.13
CA ILE A 105 7.50 17.97 35.30
C ILE A 105 6.76 19.03 36.15
N GLY A 106 5.61 19.55 35.69
CA GLY A 106 4.94 20.71 36.29
C GLY A 106 3.53 20.48 36.85
N ALA A 107 2.86 19.36 36.59
CA ALA A 107 1.51 19.14 37.09
C ALA A 107 1.52 18.17 38.28
N ASN A 108 1.04 18.63 39.43
CA ASN A 108 0.39 17.73 40.38
C ASN A 108 -0.55 16.83 39.57
N SER A 109 -0.42 15.50 39.73
CA SER A 109 -1.15 14.45 39.02
C SER A 109 -2.69 14.52 39.10
N SER A 110 -3.24 15.61 39.64
CA SER A 110 -4.65 15.88 39.87
C SER A 110 -5.41 16.44 38.65
N HIS A 111 -4.72 16.84 37.57
CA HIS A 111 -5.34 17.49 36.40
C HIS A 111 -5.18 16.71 35.08
N SER A 112 -4.77 15.43 35.11
CA SER A 112 -4.67 14.61 33.89
C SER A 112 -5.88 13.68 33.75
N SER A 113 -6.65 13.83 32.67
CA SER A 113 -7.73 12.90 32.33
C SER A 113 -7.21 11.72 31.52
N ASP A 114 -7.53 10.51 31.96
CA ASP A 114 -7.44 9.31 31.13
C ASP A 114 -8.71 9.11 30.28
N PHE A 115 -9.65 10.05 30.34
CA PHE A 115 -10.90 9.96 29.63
C PHE A 115 -10.85 10.68 28.27
N ILE A 116 -11.49 10.07 27.27
CA ILE A 116 -11.68 10.63 25.94
C ILE A 116 -13.13 10.44 25.48
N MET A 117 -13.62 11.39 24.68
CA MET A 117 -14.93 11.28 24.02
C MET A 117 -14.81 10.46 22.74
N ILE A 118 -15.59 9.40 22.63
CA ILE A 118 -15.71 8.59 21.41
C ILE A 118 -17.08 8.76 20.77
N THR A 119 -17.15 8.58 19.46
CA THR A 119 -18.40 8.48 18.71
C THR A 119 -18.73 7.02 18.45
N GLN A 120 -19.90 6.60 18.94
CA GLN A 120 -20.42 5.26 18.76
C GLN A 120 -21.02 5.07 17.36
N THR A 121 -21.27 3.82 16.97
CA THR A 121 -21.86 3.49 15.65
C THR A 121 -23.25 4.09 15.43
N ASN A 122 -24.01 4.31 16.50
CA ASN A 122 -25.31 4.99 16.47
C ASN A 122 -25.19 6.53 16.35
N GLY A 123 -23.98 7.08 16.35
CA GLY A 123 -23.71 8.52 16.28
C GLY A 123 -23.69 9.23 17.63
N GLU A 124 -23.97 8.54 18.74
CA GLU A 124 -23.91 9.12 20.08
C GLU A 124 -22.47 9.28 20.58
N PHE A 125 -22.29 10.23 21.49
CA PHE A 125 -21.00 10.49 22.12
C PHE A 125 -20.93 9.81 23.49
N LYS A 126 -19.82 9.13 23.75
CA LYS A 126 -19.58 8.44 25.02
C LYS A 126 -18.21 8.80 25.57
N LYS A 127 -18.16 9.18 26.85
CA LYS A 127 -16.90 9.36 27.60
C LYS A 127 -16.40 7.99 28.05
N VAL A 128 -15.16 7.65 27.69
CA VAL A 128 -14.53 6.37 28.06
C VAL A 128 -13.13 6.59 28.59
N ASP A 129 -12.69 5.75 29.52
CA ASP A 129 -11.29 5.64 29.92
C ASP A 129 -10.50 4.96 28.79
N ILE A 130 -9.48 5.64 28.27
CA ILE A 130 -8.72 5.20 27.10
C ILE A 130 -7.98 3.88 27.33
N PHE A 131 -7.40 3.69 28.53
CA PHE A 131 -6.62 2.52 28.89
C PHE A 131 -7.52 1.32 29.22
N ASN A 132 -8.71 1.57 29.75
CA ASN A 132 -9.66 0.50 30.00
C ASN A 132 -10.46 0.10 28.74
N HIS A 133 -10.80 1.04 27.87
CA HIS A 133 -11.63 0.78 26.69
C HIS A 133 -10.86 0.21 25.50
N PHE A 134 -9.65 0.70 25.24
CA PHE A 134 -8.83 0.30 24.10
C PHE A 134 -7.61 -0.53 24.50
N ILE A 135 -6.97 -1.16 23.52
CA ILE A 135 -5.58 -1.60 23.60
C ILE A 135 -4.70 -0.46 23.12
N TRP A 136 -3.78 0.00 23.96
CA TRP A 136 -2.89 1.10 23.61
C TRP A 136 -1.59 0.56 23.02
N GLN A 137 -1.22 1.11 21.87
CA GLN A 137 0.04 0.87 21.19
C GLN A 137 0.94 2.08 21.37
N MET A 138 2.24 1.87 21.55
CA MET A 138 3.21 2.95 21.59
C MET A 138 3.79 3.21 20.21
N GLY A 139 3.97 4.48 19.87
CA GLY A 139 4.80 4.87 18.74
C GLY A 139 4.25 6.08 17.99
N ARG A 140 5.08 6.65 17.14
CA ARG A 140 4.71 7.80 16.31
C ARG A 140 4.51 7.38 14.86
N PRO A 141 3.59 8.02 14.12
CA PRO A 141 3.42 7.77 12.69
C PRO A 141 4.61 8.24 11.85
N CYS A 142 5.43 9.17 12.37
CA CYS A 142 6.66 9.71 11.76
C CYS A 142 7.49 10.51 12.77
N ASN A 143 8.65 11.00 12.34
CA ASN A 143 9.59 11.78 13.17
C ASN A 143 9.01 13.11 13.67
N ARG A 144 8.29 13.85 12.80
CA ARG A 144 7.67 15.13 13.13
C ARG A 144 6.16 15.03 13.06
N VAL A 145 5.56 14.95 14.24
CA VAL A 145 4.11 15.01 14.39
C VAL A 145 3.69 16.43 14.75
N ALA A 146 2.51 16.83 14.30
CA ALA A 146 1.83 18.02 14.77
C ALA A 146 0.42 17.66 15.21
N GLN A 147 -0.08 18.44 16.17
CA GLN A 147 -1.47 18.44 16.54
C GLN A 147 -2.30 18.80 15.30
N PHE A 148 -3.45 18.16 15.12
CA PHE A 148 -4.38 18.60 14.08
C PHE A 148 -4.79 20.06 14.38
N HIS A 149 -4.39 20.99 13.49
CA HIS A 149 -4.44 22.43 13.74
C HIS A 149 -5.85 22.89 14.15
N SER A 150 -5.94 23.38 15.40
CA SER A 150 -7.10 24.03 16.00
C SER A 150 -7.22 25.47 15.46
N THR A 151 -7.72 25.61 14.25
CA THR A 151 -8.23 26.91 13.76
C THR A 151 -9.70 26.74 13.43
N ALA A 152 -10.52 27.14 14.40
CA ALA A 152 -11.98 27.14 14.40
C ALA A 152 -12.64 25.75 14.48
N GLN A 153 -12.94 25.33 15.73
CA GLN A 153 -13.74 24.16 16.11
C GLN A 153 -13.16 22.80 15.71
N SER A 154 -12.83 21.99 16.71
CA SER A 154 -12.27 20.64 16.59
C SER A 154 -13.19 19.70 15.79
N ASN A 155 -13.00 19.70 14.48
CA ASN A 155 -13.72 18.86 13.51
C ASN A 155 -13.27 17.39 13.52
N TRP A 156 -12.74 16.88 14.63
CA TRP A 156 -12.32 15.48 14.75
C TRP A 156 -13.22 14.70 15.70
N SER A 157 -13.33 13.39 15.46
CA SER A 157 -14.04 12.46 16.33
C SER A 157 -13.35 11.10 16.29
N LEU A 158 -13.00 10.57 17.46
CA LEU A 158 -12.49 9.22 17.58
C LEU A 158 -13.67 8.23 17.58
N LEU A 159 -13.70 7.31 16.64
CA LEU A 159 -14.75 6.30 16.58
C LEU A 159 -14.47 5.16 17.57
N GLU A 160 -15.52 4.45 18.01
CA GLU A 160 -15.41 3.31 18.93
C GLU A 160 -14.50 2.17 18.43
N ASN A 161 -14.23 2.12 17.12
CA ASN A 161 -13.32 1.15 16.52
C ASN A 161 -11.83 1.60 16.52
N GLY A 162 -11.52 2.78 17.07
CA GLY A 162 -10.18 3.37 17.10
C GLY A 162 -9.81 4.15 15.83
N THR A 163 -10.73 4.34 14.89
CA THR A 163 -10.50 5.16 13.69
C THR A 163 -10.71 6.63 14.02
N LEU A 164 -9.78 7.50 13.61
CA LEU A 164 -9.93 8.94 13.74
C LEU A 164 -10.65 9.50 12.50
N LYS A 165 -11.81 10.12 12.71
CA LYS A 165 -12.55 10.82 11.66
C LYS A 165 -12.28 12.31 11.75
N ILE A 166 -11.97 12.94 10.63
CA ILE A 166 -11.77 14.39 10.51
C ILE A 166 -12.77 14.94 9.49
N ARG A 167 -13.67 15.81 9.94
CA ARG A 167 -14.63 16.53 9.09
C ARG A 167 -13.90 17.65 8.34
N ARG A 168 -13.98 17.64 7.01
CA ARG A 168 -13.70 18.84 6.19
C ARG A 168 -15.00 19.32 5.55
N THR A 169 -14.98 20.55 5.04
CA THR A 169 -16.11 21.23 4.39
C THR A 169 -16.78 20.42 3.29
N GLU A 170 -16.03 19.62 2.55
CA GLU A 170 -16.57 18.82 1.43
C GLU A 170 -16.73 17.34 1.77
N GLN A 171 -15.78 16.73 2.49
CA GLN A 171 -15.78 15.30 2.81
C GLN A 171 -15.08 15.00 4.15
N SER A 172 -15.52 13.93 4.83
CA SER A 172 -14.82 13.42 6.01
C SER A 172 -13.67 12.50 5.60
N MET A 173 -12.50 12.67 6.21
CA MET A 173 -11.36 11.77 6.08
C MET A 173 -11.24 10.85 7.29
N TYR A 174 -10.72 9.65 7.08
CA TYR A 174 -10.57 8.63 8.11
C TYR A 174 -9.10 8.20 8.21
N TYR A 175 -8.57 8.18 9.42
CA TYR A 175 -7.19 7.83 9.74
C TYR A 175 -7.16 6.62 10.67
N THR A 176 -6.32 5.64 10.34
CA THR A 176 -6.11 4.43 11.15
C THR A 176 -5.05 4.67 12.21
N THR A 177 -4.87 3.73 13.16
CA THR A 177 -3.79 3.75 14.17
C THR A 177 -2.39 3.84 13.57
N ARG A 178 -2.19 3.58 12.27
CA ARG A 178 -0.93 3.84 11.58
C ARG A 178 -0.66 5.33 11.36
N ASP A 179 -1.71 6.11 11.10
CA ASP A 179 -1.61 7.45 10.51
C ASP A 179 -1.78 8.58 11.55
N TYR A 180 -2.18 8.24 12.77
CA TYR A 180 -2.26 9.17 13.90
C TYR A 180 -1.71 8.54 15.18
N CYS A 181 -1.44 9.37 16.19
CA CYS A 181 -1.26 8.94 17.57
C CYS A 181 -1.89 9.98 18.51
N LEU A 182 -2.17 9.61 19.75
CA LEU A 182 -2.77 10.48 20.76
C LEU A 182 -1.70 10.93 21.76
N SER A 183 -1.78 12.19 22.20
CA SER A 183 -0.96 12.72 23.28
C SER A 183 -1.79 13.71 24.10
N GLN A 184 -1.42 13.89 25.36
CA GLN A 184 -2.04 14.88 26.22
C GLN A 184 -1.71 16.30 25.76
N VAL A 185 -2.73 17.15 25.72
CA VAL A 185 -2.66 18.59 25.48
C VAL A 185 -3.44 19.28 26.61
N TYR A 186 -2.94 20.42 27.07
CA TYR A 186 -3.62 21.19 28.10
C TYR A 186 -4.82 21.93 27.49
N ASP A 187 -6.01 21.66 28.02
CA ASP A 187 -7.23 22.38 27.66
C ASP A 187 -7.46 23.55 28.63
N ASP A 188 -7.26 24.77 28.13
CA ASP A 188 -7.46 26.01 28.90
C ASP A 188 -8.91 26.15 29.41
N HIS A 189 -9.90 25.57 28.72
CA HIS A 189 -11.31 25.66 29.10
C HIS A 189 -11.68 24.68 30.22
N GLY A 190 -11.15 23.46 30.15
CA GLY A 190 -11.39 22.41 31.14
C GLY A 190 -10.46 22.47 32.35
N ASN A 191 -9.37 23.24 32.28
CA ASN A 191 -8.28 23.23 33.26
C ASN A 191 -7.77 21.79 33.53
N GLU A 192 -7.66 21.01 32.45
CA GLU A 192 -7.35 19.59 32.48
C GLU A 192 -6.52 19.22 31.23
N TYR A 193 -5.64 18.22 31.36
CA TYR A 193 -4.96 17.62 30.21
C TYR A 193 -5.86 16.56 29.58
N THR A 194 -6.15 16.71 28.29
CA THR A 194 -6.98 15.79 27.52
C THR A 194 -6.20 15.19 26.35
N TYR A 195 -6.60 13.98 25.92
CA TYR A 195 -5.96 13.31 24.78
C TYR A 195 -6.43 13.91 23.45
N GLU A 196 -5.47 14.42 22.68
CA GLU A 196 -5.71 14.95 21.35
C GLU A 196 -4.93 14.19 20.27
N PRO A 197 -5.46 14.12 19.04
CA PRO A 197 -4.79 13.47 17.93
C PRO A 197 -3.68 14.33 17.32
N PHE A 198 -2.56 13.66 17.07
CA PHE A 198 -1.41 14.14 16.34
C PHE A 198 -1.25 13.32 15.08
N SER A 199 -0.84 13.97 14.00
CA SER A 199 -0.50 13.31 12.75
C SER A 199 0.75 13.92 12.14
N CYS A 200 1.27 13.28 11.11
CA CYS A 200 2.46 13.74 10.43
C CYS A 200 2.22 15.09 9.78
N VAL A 201 3.11 16.05 10.04
CA VAL A 201 3.16 17.24 9.21
C VAL A 201 3.56 16.78 7.82
N ILE A 202 2.67 16.97 6.84
CA ILE A 202 3.02 16.80 5.43
C ILE A 202 3.90 17.99 5.05
N LEU A 203 5.15 17.97 5.52
CA LEU A 203 6.22 18.85 5.08
C LEU A 203 6.59 18.38 3.68
N ASN A 204 5.82 18.85 2.71
CA ASN A 204 5.86 18.50 1.29
C ASN A 204 5.37 17.07 1.02
N PRO A 205 4.42 16.83 0.10
CA PRO A 205 4.31 15.51 -0.49
C PRO A 205 5.70 15.21 -1.07
N SER A 206 6.36 14.15 -0.59
CA SER A 206 7.64 13.71 -1.14
C SER A 206 7.55 13.75 -2.67
N TRP A 207 8.50 14.42 -3.34
CA TRP A 207 8.48 14.56 -4.80
C TRP A 207 8.24 13.22 -5.49
N ASP A 208 8.68 12.11 -4.90
CA ASP A 208 8.42 10.75 -5.36
C ASP A 208 6.93 10.40 -5.50
N VAL A 209 6.07 10.80 -4.57
CA VAL A 209 4.63 10.52 -4.60
C VAL A 209 3.94 11.42 -5.61
N PHE A 210 4.33 12.70 -5.67
CA PHE A 210 3.84 13.63 -6.67
C PHE A 210 4.23 13.18 -8.09
N ILE A 211 5.51 12.88 -8.31
CA ILE A 211 6.02 12.39 -9.59
C ILE A 211 5.32 11.09 -9.99
N LYS A 212 5.22 10.09 -9.10
CA LYS A 212 4.56 8.82 -9.44
C LYS A 212 3.08 8.99 -9.82
N LYS A 213 2.36 9.91 -9.17
CA LYS A 213 0.94 10.15 -9.44
C LYS A 213 0.72 10.99 -10.70
N TYR A 214 1.48 12.07 -10.88
CA TYR A 214 1.27 13.04 -11.96
C TYR A 214 2.06 12.73 -13.24
N ALA A 215 3.23 12.08 -13.16
CA ALA A 215 4.02 11.75 -14.35
C ALA A 215 3.32 10.76 -15.27
N MET A 216 2.55 9.81 -14.71
CA MET A 216 1.74 8.88 -15.52
C MET A 216 0.65 9.63 -16.28
N LEU A 217 -0.03 10.59 -15.62
CA LEU A 217 -1.06 11.42 -16.25
C LEU A 217 -0.49 12.25 -17.40
N ILE A 218 0.65 12.91 -17.17
CA ILE A 218 1.35 13.67 -18.20
C ILE A 218 1.73 12.75 -19.37
N SER A 219 2.25 11.55 -19.11
CA SER A 219 2.60 10.58 -20.15
C SER A 219 1.41 10.18 -21.02
N ILE A 220 0.22 9.96 -20.44
CA ILE A 220 -1.01 9.63 -21.17
C ILE A 220 -1.37 10.75 -22.17
N ILE A 221 -1.27 12.02 -21.73
CA ILE A 221 -1.58 13.19 -22.56
C ILE A 221 -0.67 13.24 -23.80
N PHE A 222 0.58 12.78 -23.71
CA PHE A 222 1.49 12.70 -24.85
C PHE A 222 1.28 11.44 -25.70
N PHE A 223 0.92 10.31 -25.09
CA PHE A 223 0.74 9.05 -25.83
C PHE A 223 -0.52 9.03 -26.69
N ILE A 224 -1.62 9.66 -26.26
CA ILE A 224 -2.87 9.69 -27.03
C ILE A 224 -2.67 10.37 -28.41
N PRO A 225 -2.14 11.61 -28.52
CA PRO A 225 -1.82 12.22 -29.80
C PRO A 225 -0.83 11.39 -30.62
N THR A 226 0.17 10.79 -29.96
CA THR A 226 1.14 9.92 -30.64
C THR A 226 0.45 8.75 -31.31
N VAL A 227 -0.43 8.03 -30.61
CA VAL A 227 -1.21 6.92 -31.18
C VAL A 227 -2.09 7.40 -32.34
N LEU A 228 -2.77 8.54 -32.20
CA LEU A 228 -3.63 9.09 -33.26
C LEU A 228 -2.83 9.43 -34.53
N ILE A 229 -1.66 10.06 -34.39
CA ILE A 229 -0.78 10.37 -35.52
C ILE A 229 -0.32 9.07 -36.19
N TYR A 230 0.17 8.10 -35.43
CA TYR A 230 0.63 6.83 -35.98
C TYR A 230 -0.47 6.03 -36.69
N LEU A 231 -1.73 6.14 -36.25
CA LEU A 231 -2.89 5.53 -36.93
C LEU A 231 -3.34 6.30 -38.17
N GLY A 232 -3.22 7.64 -38.16
CA GLY A 232 -3.66 8.49 -39.27
C GLY A 232 -2.74 8.45 -40.49
N PHE A 233 -1.43 8.27 -40.27
CA PHE A 233 -0.44 8.25 -41.35
C PHE A 233 -0.07 6.82 -41.74
N LYS A 234 -0.58 6.36 -42.90
CA LYS A 234 -0.32 5.01 -43.45
C LYS A 234 1.16 4.68 -43.62
N GLU A 235 2.00 5.69 -43.81
CA GLU A 235 3.46 5.52 -43.94
C GLU A 235 4.10 5.06 -42.63
N LEU A 236 3.60 5.49 -41.48
CA LEU A 236 4.15 5.15 -40.15
C LEU A 236 3.76 3.73 -39.69
N HIS A 237 2.63 3.20 -40.15
CA HIS A 237 2.14 1.86 -39.79
C HIS A 237 2.16 0.86 -40.95
N GLY A 238 2.74 1.25 -42.10
CA GLY A 238 2.86 0.41 -43.28
C GLY A 238 3.78 -0.78 -43.06
N ASN A 239 4.82 -0.60 -42.24
CA ASN A 239 5.82 -1.62 -41.93
C ASN A 239 5.48 -2.38 -40.64
N LEU A 240 6.05 -3.59 -40.49
CA LEU A 240 5.84 -4.43 -39.29
C LEU A 240 6.18 -3.68 -38.00
N GLY A 241 7.34 -3.03 -37.93
CA GLY A 241 7.77 -2.26 -36.75
C GLY A 241 6.78 -1.16 -36.34
N GLY A 242 6.14 -0.50 -37.30
CA GLY A 242 5.10 0.51 -37.01
C GLY A 242 3.88 -0.10 -36.31
N LYS A 243 3.43 -1.27 -36.76
CA LYS A 243 2.31 -2.01 -36.13
C LYS A 243 2.65 -2.51 -34.73
N LEU A 244 3.90 -2.94 -34.51
CA LEU A 244 4.42 -3.33 -33.20
C LEU A 244 4.45 -2.13 -32.24
N LEU A 245 4.95 -0.99 -32.70
CA LEU A 245 5.03 0.25 -31.92
C LEU A 245 3.64 0.77 -31.53
N ILE A 246 2.68 0.74 -32.45
CA ILE A 246 1.29 1.11 -32.16
C ILE A 246 0.69 0.20 -31.08
N SER A 247 0.87 -1.11 -31.20
CA SER A 247 0.34 -2.08 -30.24
C SER A 247 0.97 -1.91 -28.84
N TYR A 248 2.27 -1.59 -28.80
CA TYR A 248 2.98 -1.20 -27.58
C TYR A 248 2.37 0.06 -26.95
N LEU A 249 2.22 1.15 -27.72
CA LEU A 249 1.71 2.43 -27.23
C LEU A 249 0.24 2.32 -26.75
N ILE A 250 -0.60 1.55 -27.44
CA ILE A 250 -1.98 1.28 -27.00
C ILE A 250 -1.99 0.54 -25.67
N SER A 251 -1.17 -0.52 -25.54
CA SER A 251 -1.07 -1.29 -24.29
C SER A 251 -0.58 -0.42 -23.12
N LEU A 252 0.41 0.44 -23.37
CA LEU A 252 0.94 1.37 -22.38
C LEU A 252 -0.10 2.42 -21.96
N THR A 253 -0.84 2.98 -22.92
CA THR A 253 -1.89 3.97 -22.67
C THR A 253 -3.03 3.38 -21.85
N MET A 254 -3.48 2.16 -22.17
CA MET A 254 -4.54 1.47 -21.41
C MET A 254 -4.08 1.14 -19.99
N SER A 255 -2.85 0.62 -19.84
CA SER A 255 -2.23 0.35 -18.54
C SER A 255 -2.19 1.61 -17.66
N TYR A 256 -1.62 2.71 -18.17
CA TYR A 256 -1.50 3.94 -17.39
C TYR A 256 -2.87 4.55 -17.09
N SER A 257 -3.83 4.47 -18.01
CA SER A 257 -5.21 4.94 -17.75
C SER A 257 -5.85 4.21 -16.57
N VAL A 258 -5.74 2.87 -16.53
CA VAL A 258 -6.26 2.06 -15.42
C VAL A 258 -5.56 2.41 -14.10
N ILE A 259 -4.23 2.50 -14.10
CA ILE A 259 -3.46 2.86 -12.90
C ILE A 259 -3.78 4.28 -12.42
N CYS A 260 -3.91 5.25 -13.33
CA CYS A 260 -4.32 6.61 -13.00
C CYS A 260 -5.72 6.63 -12.37
N TYR A 261 -6.68 5.91 -12.94
CA TYR A 261 -8.03 5.81 -12.38
C TYR A 261 -8.02 5.30 -10.93
N ILE A 262 -7.25 4.23 -10.66
CA ILE A 262 -7.07 3.67 -9.31
C ILE A 262 -6.43 4.70 -8.36
N ASN A 263 -5.39 5.42 -8.80
CA ASN A 263 -4.65 6.37 -7.94
C ASN A 263 -5.39 7.69 -7.66
N PHE A 264 -6.28 8.12 -8.56
CA PHE A 264 -7.02 9.37 -8.41
C PHE A 264 -8.39 9.18 -7.75
N THR A 265 -8.92 7.97 -7.75
CA THR A 265 -10.16 7.67 -7.02
C THR A 265 -9.88 7.70 -5.52
N THR A 266 -10.46 8.68 -4.82
CA THR A 266 -10.36 8.86 -3.36
C THR A 266 -11.48 8.16 -2.58
N GLY A 267 -12.51 7.68 -3.27
CA GLY A 267 -13.64 6.94 -2.71
C GLY A 267 -13.42 5.43 -2.66
N ALA A 268 -14.31 4.73 -1.95
CA ALA A 268 -14.32 3.28 -1.93
C ALA A 268 -14.70 2.73 -3.31
N ILE A 269 -13.75 2.07 -3.98
CA ILE A 269 -14.02 1.27 -5.19
C ILE A 269 -14.69 -0.02 -4.72
N SER A 270 -15.79 -0.41 -5.36
CA SER A 270 -16.45 -1.67 -5.03
C SER A 270 -15.50 -2.86 -5.24
N ALA A 271 -15.59 -3.87 -4.37
CA ALA A 271 -14.75 -5.07 -4.46
C ALA A 271 -14.68 -5.69 -5.88
N PRO A 272 -15.79 -5.88 -6.63
CA PRO A 272 -15.72 -6.42 -7.98
C PRO A 272 -15.02 -5.47 -8.96
N ALA A 273 -15.25 -4.15 -8.86
CA ALA A 273 -14.58 -3.18 -9.73
C ALA A 273 -13.07 -3.14 -9.44
N CYS A 274 -12.68 -3.21 -8.17
CA CYS A 274 -11.28 -3.23 -7.74
C CYS A 274 -10.52 -4.44 -8.31
N LEU A 275 -11.16 -5.60 -8.31
CA LEU A 275 -10.62 -6.84 -8.87
C LEU A 275 -10.46 -6.73 -10.40
N ILE A 276 -11.49 -6.26 -11.10
CA ILE A 276 -11.47 -6.07 -12.56
C ILE A 276 -10.36 -5.09 -12.96
N LEU A 277 -10.29 -3.92 -12.30
CA LEU A 277 -9.28 -2.90 -12.58
C LEU A 277 -7.87 -3.40 -12.30
N GLY A 278 -7.66 -4.12 -11.20
CA GLY A 278 -6.37 -4.69 -10.85
C GLY A 278 -5.84 -5.68 -11.88
N TYR A 279 -6.67 -6.65 -12.29
CA TYR A 279 -6.27 -7.63 -13.31
C TYR A 279 -6.19 -7.05 -14.73
N ALA A 280 -7.07 -6.10 -15.08
CA ALA A 280 -6.99 -5.40 -16.36
C ALA A 280 -5.70 -4.59 -16.46
N GLY A 281 -5.36 -3.82 -15.43
CA GLY A 281 -4.11 -3.06 -15.39
C GLY A 281 -2.87 -3.97 -15.43
N TYR A 282 -2.90 -5.10 -14.70
CA TYR A 282 -1.82 -6.10 -14.78
C TYR A 282 -1.64 -6.66 -16.19
N PHE A 283 -2.73 -7.06 -16.84
CA PHE A 283 -2.72 -7.57 -18.21
C PHE A 283 -2.10 -6.57 -19.19
N PHE A 284 -2.52 -5.31 -19.16
CA PHE A 284 -1.99 -4.29 -20.06
C PHE A 284 -0.52 -3.96 -19.80
N VAL A 285 -0.08 -3.91 -18.54
CA VAL A 285 1.35 -3.78 -18.20
C VAL A 285 2.16 -4.92 -18.80
N ARG A 286 1.70 -6.17 -18.61
CA ARG A 286 2.40 -7.35 -19.15
C ARG A 286 2.43 -7.35 -20.67
N ALA A 287 1.32 -7.00 -21.32
CA ALA A 287 1.26 -6.85 -22.76
C ALA A 287 2.27 -5.79 -23.25
N ALA A 288 2.36 -4.62 -22.61
CA ALA A 288 3.31 -3.57 -22.98
C ALA A 288 4.78 -4.06 -22.90
N PHE A 289 5.15 -4.78 -21.83
CA PHE A 289 6.49 -5.36 -21.71
C PHE A 289 6.82 -6.37 -22.81
N PHE A 290 5.88 -7.24 -23.17
CA PHE A 290 6.09 -8.22 -24.24
C PHE A 290 6.12 -7.56 -25.62
N TRP A 291 5.27 -6.57 -25.87
CA TRP A 291 5.33 -5.78 -27.11
C TRP A 291 6.68 -5.06 -27.26
N LEU A 292 7.19 -4.47 -26.17
CA LEU A 292 8.52 -3.84 -26.17
C LEU A 292 9.62 -4.87 -26.48
N SER A 293 9.52 -6.06 -25.90
CA SER A 293 10.48 -7.15 -26.14
C SER A 293 10.49 -7.62 -27.61
N ILE A 294 9.31 -7.81 -28.22
CA ILE A 294 9.21 -8.17 -29.64
C ILE A 294 9.67 -7.03 -30.54
N LEU A 295 9.34 -5.77 -30.20
CA LEU A 295 9.80 -4.61 -30.95
C LEU A 295 11.34 -4.52 -30.94
N SER A 296 11.99 -4.69 -29.78
CA SER A 296 13.45 -4.74 -29.70
C SER A 296 14.05 -5.89 -30.51
N PHE A 297 13.42 -7.07 -30.48
CA PHE A 297 13.84 -8.20 -31.30
C PHE A 297 13.69 -7.93 -32.81
N ASP A 298 12.59 -7.30 -33.23
CA ASP A 298 12.34 -6.92 -34.63
C ASP A 298 13.38 -5.90 -35.12
N ILE A 299 13.70 -4.89 -34.30
CA ILE A 299 14.76 -3.91 -34.61
C ILE A 299 16.12 -4.61 -34.75
N TRP A 300 16.49 -5.45 -33.79
CA TRP A 300 17.73 -6.23 -33.84
C TRP A 300 17.81 -7.11 -35.10
N ARG A 301 16.70 -7.78 -35.42
CA ARG A 301 16.60 -8.64 -36.59
C ARG A 301 16.72 -7.85 -37.89
N ASN A 302 16.06 -6.70 -38.01
CA ASN A 302 16.17 -5.83 -39.19
C ASN A 302 17.60 -5.30 -39.38
N ILE A 303 18.32 -4.96 -38.31
CA ILE A 303 19.74 -4.55 -38.37
C ILE A 303 20.61 -5.70 -38.93
N LYS A 304 20.35 -6.94 -38.50
CA LYS A 304 21.11 -8.12 -38.93
C LYS A 304 20.73 -8.58 -40.35
N GLU A 305 19.45 -8.54 -40.70
CA GLU A 305 18.92 -9.01 -41.99
C GLU A 305 19.05 -7.98 -43.12
N ASN A 306 19.35 -6.71 -42.84
CA ASN A 306 19.82 -5.76 -43.87
C ASN A 306 21.13 -6.20 -44.56
N LEU A 307 21.75 -7.32 -44.11
CA LEU A 307 22.86 -8.01 -44.79
C LEU A 307 22.42 -9.16 -45.72
N GLN A 308 21.18 -9.65 -45.64
CA GLN A 308 20.68 -10.79 -46.41
C GLN A 308 19.21 -10.58 -46.81
N THR A 309 18.99 -10.25 -48.08
CA THR A 309 17.69 -9.98 -48.69
C THR A 309 16.74 -11.19 -48.61
N GLY A 310 15.59 -11.01 -47.95
CA GLY A 310 14.52 -12.01 -47.92
C GLY A 310 13.16 -11.37 -47.62
N ILE A 311 12.31 -11.28 -48.65
CA ILE A 311 10.94 -10.74 -48.57
C ILE A 311 10.09 -11.68 -47.71
N LYS A 312 9.90 -11.37 -46.42
CA LYS A 312 8.91 -12.04 -45.57
C LYS A 312 7.59 -11.29 -45.60
N SER A 313 6.49 -12.04 -45.63
CA SER A 313 5.13 -11.49 -45.53
C SER A 313 4.90 -10.80 -44.18
N HIS A 314 5.04 -9.48 -44.13
CA HIS A 314 4.94 -8.66 -42.92
C HIS A 314 3.60 -8.82 -42.17
N ASN A 315 2.49 -9.04 -42.89
CA ASN A 315 1.16 -9.16 -42.26
C ASN A 315 0.96 -10.47 -41.50
N LYS A 316 1.39 -11.61 -42.05
CA LYS A 316 1.29 -12.90 -41.36
C LYS A 316 2.14 -12.92 -40.09
N LEU A 317 3.32 -12.30 -40.15
CA LEU A 317 4.23 -12.20 -39.03
C LEU A 317 3.69 -11.32 -37.89
N TYR A 318 3.03 -10.20 -38.22
CA TYR A 318 2.35 -9.37 -37.22
C TYR A 318 1.27 -10.15 -36.46
N TRP A 319 0.41 -10.89 -37.16
CA TRP A 319 -0.65 -11.67 -36.52
C TRP A 319 -0.10 -12.76 -35.59
N LEU A 320 0.99 -13.43 -35.99
CA LEU A 320 1.67 -14.39 -35.15
C LEU A 320 2.22 -13.74 -33.87
N TYR A 321 2.90 -12.60 -33.99
CA TYR A 321 3.41 -11.85 -32.83
C TYR A 321 2.29 -11.35 -31.93
N SER A 322 1.20 -10.84 -32.52
CA SER A 322 0.01 -10.40 -31.79
C SER A 322 -0.60 -11.52 -30.96
N LEU A 323 -0.84 -12.69 -31.58
CA LEU A 323 -1.38 -13.86 -30.89
C LEU A 323 -0.45 -14.33 -29.76
N LEU A 324 0.86 -14.29 -29.98
CA LEU A 324 1.85 -14.63 -28.97
C LEU A 324 1.85 -13.65 -27.80
N VAL A 325 1.89 -12.33 -28.04
CA VAL A 325 1.93 -11.32 -26.97
C VAL A 325 0.66 -11.36 -26.13
N TRP A 326 -0.50 -11.29 -26.78
CA TRP A 326 -1.77 -11.30 -26.06
C TRP A 326 -2.01 -12.61 -25.33
N GLY A 327 -1.64 -13.74 -25.95
CA GLY A 327 -1.74 -15.06 -25.34
C GLY A 327 -0.85 -15.21 -24.11
N VAL A 328 0.43 -14.80 -24.19
CA VAL A 328 1.36 -14.87 -23.05
C VAL A 328 0.96 -13.89 -21.95
N ALA A 329 0.55 -12.66 -22.29
CA ALA A 329 0.04 -11.71 -21.32
C ALA A 329 -1.20 -12.26 -20.58
N LEU A 330 -2.15 -12.85 -21.32
CA LEU A 330 -3.33 -13.50 -20.75
C LEU A 330 -2.95 -14.68 -19.85
N LEU A 331 -2.01 -15.53 -20.28
CA LEU A 331 -1.52 -16.65 -19.50
C LEU A 331 -0.89 -16.18 -18.19
N CYS A 332 -0.04 -15.14 -18.23
CA CYS A 332 0.53 -14.55 -17.03
C CYS A 332 -0.54 -14.02 -16.08
N THR A 333 -1.58 -13.35 -16.61
CA THR A 333 -2.71 -12.83 -15.81
C THR A 333 -3.53 -13.97 -15.18
N MET A 334 -3.80 -15.03 -15.95
CA MET A 334 -4.49 -16.23 -15.48
C MET A 334 -3.71 -16.91 -14.36
N LEU A 335 -2.40 -17.10 -14.52
CA LEU A 335 -1.55 -17.68 -13.47
C LEU A 335 -1.56 -16.84 -12.19
N THR A 336 -1.53 -15.50 -12.29
CA THR A 336 -1.67 -14.64 -11.11
C THR A 336 -3.04 -14.75 -10.45
N ALA A 337 -4.12 -14.85 -11.21
CA ALA A 337 -5.46 -15.02 -10.67
C ALA A 337 -5.63 -16.38 -9.98
N LEU A 338 -5.11 -17.45 -10.59
CA LEU A 338 -5.09 -18.79 -10.00
C LEU A 338 -4.26 -18.83 -8.72
N ALA A 339 -3.10 -18.15 -8.68
CA ALA A 339 -2.28 -18.07 -7.48
C ALA A 339 -3.03 -17.42 -6.31
N GLU A 340 -3.83 -16.37 -6.58
CA GLU A 340 -4.63 -15.70 -5.56
C GLU A 340 -5.69 -16.63 -4.94
N TRP A 341 -6.40 -17.41 -5.77
CA TRP A 341 -7.46 -18.33 -5.32
C TRP A 341 -6.94 -19.68 -4.82
N SER A 342 -5.69 -20.01 -5.11
CA SER A 342 -5.08 -21.24 -4.63
C SER A 342 -4.88 -21.24 -3.10
N LYS A 343 -4.69 -22.44 -2.55
CA LYS A 343 -4.28 -22.66 -1.15
C LYS A 343 -2.77 -22.51 -0.96
N ILE A 344 -2.08 -21.72 -1.80
CA ILE A 344 -0.67 -21.42 -1.62
C ILE A 344 -0.52 -20.41 -0.46
N ASP A 345 0.61 -20.49 0.24
CA ASP A 345 0.97 -19.55 1.30
C ASP A 345 0.80 -18.09 0.87
N SER A 346 0.38 -17.26 1.82
CA SER A 346 0.13 -15.82 1.62
C SER A 346 1.29 -15.08 0.98
N CYS A 347 2.55 -15.54 1.19
CA CYS A 347 3.77 -14.97 0.59
C CYS A 347 3.76 -14.97 -0.95
N TRP A 348 3.09 -15.94 -1.57
CA TRP A 348 3.06 -16.06 -3.03
C TRP A 348 1.86 -15.37 -3.67
N LYS A 349 0.90 -14.92 -2.86
CA LYS A 349 -0.34 -14.31 -3.34
C LYS A 349 -0.07 -12.89 -3.83
N PRO A 350 -0.50 -12.52 -5.05
CA PRO A 350 -0.31 -11.18 -5.58
C PRO A 350 -1.10 -10.09 -4.84
N GLY A 351 -2.13 -10.45 -4.05
CA GLY A 351 -2.86 -9.55 -3.15
C GLY A 351 -3.82 -8.60 -3.86
N ILE A 352 -4.04 -8.77 -5.16
CA ILE A 352 -4.91 -7.90 -5.98
C ILE A 352 -6.35 -7.99 -5.48
N GLY A 353 -6.93 -6.85 -5.07
CA GLY A 353 -8.33 -6.78 -4.65
C GLY A 353 -8.60 -7.13 -3.17
N THR A 354 -7.56 -7.38 -2.37
CA THR A 354 -7.69 -7.63 -0.92
C THR A 354 -7.63 -6.33 -0.12
N LYS A 355 -6.54 -5.56 -0.26
CA LYS A 355 -6.30 -4.27 0.40
C LYS A 355 -6.28 -3.10 -0.59
N HIS A 356 -5.76 -3.35 -1.80
CA HIS A 356 -5.61 -2.35 -2.85
C HIS A 356 -5.99 -2.95 -4.22
N CYS A 357 -6.40 -2.09 -5.15
CA CYS A 357 -6.75 -2.48 -6.53
C CYS A 357 -5.52 -2.60 -7.43
N TRP A 358 -4.40 -3.06 -6.87
CA TRP A 358 -3.13 -3.24 -7.57
C TRP A 358 -2.32 -4.36 -6.91
N LEU A 359 -1.25 -4.81 -7.60
CA LEU A 359 -0.27 -5.73 -7.03
C LEU A 359 0.28 -5.20 -5.70
N ASP A 360 0.26 -6.02 -4.66
CA ASP A 360 0.98 -5.71 -3.42
C ASP A 360 2.48 -5.98 -3.62
N GLY A 361 3.14 -5.04 -4.28
CA GLY A 361 4.54 -5.18 -4.72
C GLY A 361 5.58 -5.14 -3.59
N LYS A 362 5.18 -4.93 -2.34
CA LYS A 362 6.12 -4.71 -1.24
C LYS A 362 6.74 -5.99 -0.69
N GLN A 363 6.18 -7.16 -0.97
CA GLN A 363 6.80 -8.46 -0.65
C GLN A 363 7.79 -8.96 -1.72
N LYS A 364 7.86 -8.40 -2.93
CA LYS A 364 8.64 -8.96 -4.06
C LYS A 364 9.90 -8.20 -4.48
N ILE A 365 10.08 -6.95 -4.04
CA ILE A 365 11.32 -6.19 -4.32
C ILE A 365 12.46 -6.61 -3.37
N SER A 366 12.14 -7.11 -2.17
CA SER A 366 13.09 -7.64 -1.18
C SER A 366 13.88 -8.86 -1.69
N SER A 367 13.33 -9.64 -2.63
CA SER A 367 14.03 -10.78 -3.22
C SER A 367 14.98 -10.43 -4.38
N LEU A 368 14.92 -9.20 -4.92
CA LEU A 368 15.78 -8.76 -6.04
C LEU A 368 16.96 -7.88 -5.60
N GLN A 369 16.91 -7.28 -4.41
CA GLN A 369 18.01 -6.49 -3.85
C GLN A 369 19.00 -7.31 -3.00
N SER A 370 18.77 -8.61 -2.83
CA SER A 370 19.71 -9.53 -2.17
C SER A 370 20.42 -10.48 -3.15
N LEU A 371 20.58 -10.07 -4.42
CA LEU A 371 21.44 -10.73 -5.41
C LEU A 371 22.73 -9.94 -5.59
#